data_AF-A0A2A5J2N9-F1
#
_entry.id   AF-A0A2A5J2N9-F1
#
_cell.length_a   1.000
_cell.length_b   1.000
_cell.length_c   1.000
_cell.angle_alpha   90.00
_cell.angle_beta   90.00
_cell.angle_gamma   90.00
#
_symmetry.space_group_name_H-M   'P 1'
#
loop_
_entity.id
_entity.type
_entity.pdbx_description
1 polymer ?
#
loop_
_entity_poly.entity_id
_entity_poly.type
_entity_poly.pdbx_seq_one_letter_code
_entity_poly.pdbx_strand_id
1 'polypeptide(L)'
;MSTTARRAGIVAALVSSAALVAPAFAGALPTGSLGSNEAAPGFTCDATSTETSTNGWGIPFEDEKDQTASYSAENVLDEDGSLKLEVDGVEERSVSYHSAGGVKLADILDTEIGFAERAETAKASFQLRLSGTTGGKFTDTGFTTLVWVPGVTAPDTTDGAVHVSLQDGEWWSTQNIDGAKDFARVSLDAIAEAQPNAVVDHYGISIGRGSAATSTLVDAVTFNGCTTNFAKKDAETETGTGSLGNLGNIFGS
;
A
#
# COMPACT_ATOMS: atom_id res chain seq x y z
N MET A 1 42.30 45.97 40.08
CA MET A 1 42.87 44.78 40.76
C MET A 1 41.76 44.10 41.55
N SER A 2 41.81 42.76 41.57
CA SER A 2 40.96 41.83 42.34
C SER A 2 39.62 41.45 41.71
N THR A 3 39.16 40.18 41.63
CA THR A 3 39.76 38.83 41.60
C THR A 3 38.65 37.92 41.04
N THR A 4 39.01 36.95 40.22
CA THR A 4 38.19 35.86 39.68
C THR A 4 37.40 35.09 40.74
N ALA A 5 36.16 34.69 40.42
CA ALA A 5 35.53 33.50 41.00
C ALA A 5 34.61 32.82 39.98
N ARG A 6 35.13 31.78 39.31
CA ARG A 6 34.32 30.75 38.65
C ARG A 6 33.74 29.85 39.73
N ARG A 7 32.45 29.51 39.64
CA ARG A 7 31.86 28.35 40.32
C ARG A 7 31.17 27.46 39.30
N ALA A 8 31.73 26.26 39.17
CA ALA A 8 31.16 25.11 38.51
C ALA A 8 29.97 24.57 39.34
N GLY A 9 28.91 24.15 38.66
CA GLY A 9 27.83 23.33 39.23
C GLY A 9 27.80 22.00 38.50
N ILE A 10 27.93 20.91 39.25
CA ILE A 10 27.99 19.51 38.80
C ILE A 10 26.67 18.82 39.19
N VAL A 11 26.09 18.10 38.22
CA VAL A 11 25.30 16.85 38.28
C VAL A 11 23.91 16.83 38.90
N ALA A 12 22.94 16.34 38.11
CA ALA A 12 22.10 15.20 38.46
C ALA A 12 21.61 14.48 37.19
N ALA A 13 22.09 13.26 36.97
CA ALA A 13 21.53 12.30 36.02
C ALA A 13 20.28 11.68 36.65
N LEU A 14 19.13 11.75 35.97
CA LEU A 14 17.95 10.95 36.32
C LEU A 14 17.84 9.79 35.34
N VAL A 15 18.35 8.64 35.80
CA VAL A 15 18.04 7.33 35.26
C VAL A 15 16.64 6.97 35.78
N SER A 16 15.64 7.00 34.90
CA SER A 16 14.32 6.44 35.21
C SER A 16 14.17 5.12 34.45
N SER A 17 14.49 4.04 35.15
CA SER A 17 14.21 2.67 34.73
C SER A 17 12.71 2.40 34.87
N ALA A 18 11.95 2.59 33.80
CA ALA A 18 10.59 2.06 33.71
C ALA A 18 10.67 0.65 33.12
N ALA A 19 10.51 -0.37 33.97
CA ALA A 19 10.28 -1.73 33.57
C ALA A 19 8.87 -1.82 32.94
N LEU A 20 8.80 -1.75 31.61
CA LEU A 20 7.60 -2.10 30.87
C LEU A 20 7.55 -3.62 30.75
N VAL A 21 6.63 -4.22 31.50
CA VAL A 21 6.17 -5.59 31.29
C VAL A 21 5.51 -5.62 29.91
N ALA A 22 6.24 -6.09 28.90
CA ALA A 22 5.67 -6.37 27.59
C ALA A 22 4.77 -7.60 27.71
N PRO A 23 3.49 -7.54 27.30
CA PRO A 23 2.79 -8.75 26.91
C PRO A 23 3.47 -9.27 25.65
N ALA A 24 4.07 -10.45 25.75
CA ALA A 24 4.50 -11.21 24.59
C ALA A 24 3.25 -11.63 23.82
N PHE A 25 2.80 -10.80 22.88
CA PHE A 25 1.91 -11.25 21.81
C PHE A 25 2.74 -12.13 20.89
N ALA A 26 2.74 -13.42 21.18
CA ALA A 26 3.01 -14.43 20.17
C ALA A 26 1.84 -14.39 19.17
N GLY A 27 1.89 -13.42 18.25
CA GLY A 27 1.10 -13.45 17.03
C GLY A 27 1.66 -14.56 16.17
N ALA A 28 1.09 -15.76 16.28
CA ALA A 28 1.22 -16.74 15.23
C ALA A 28 0.65 -16.10 13.96
N LEU A 29 1.53 -15.76 13.02
CA LEU A 29 1.15 -15.35 11.67
C LEU A 29 0.28 -16.47 11.07
N PRO A 30 -0.89 -16.16 10.49
CA PRO A 30 -1.67 -17.16 9.80
C PRO A 30 -0.88 -17.61 8.57
N THR A 31 -0.27 -18.78 8.66
CA THR A 31 0.18 -19.54 7.49
C THR A 31 -1.07 -20.13 6.85
N GLY A 32 -1.68 -19.40 5.94
CA GLY A 32 -2.82 -19.89 5.19
C GLY A 32 -3.62 -18.79 4.52
N SER A 33 -3.58 -18.81 3.18
CA SER A 33 -4.53 -18.17 2.25
C SER A 33 -4.94 -16.77 2.67
N LEU A 34 -4.32 -15.75 2.07
CA LEU A 34 -4.82 -14.38 2.10
C LEU A 34 -6.29 -14.40 1.70
N GLY A 35 -7.17 -14.28 2.69
CA GLY A 35 -8.59 -14.51 2.56
C GLY A 35 -9.16 -13.51 1.57
N SER A 36 -9.97 -14.00 0.64
CA SER A 36 -10.86 -13.15 -0.15
C SER A 36 -11.84 -12.50 0.82
N ASN A 37 -11.53 -11.32 1.32
CA ASN A 37 -12.54 -10.48 1.95
C ASN A 37 -13.57 -10.13 0.87
N GLU A 38 -14.86 -10.17 1.24
CA GLU A 38 -15.95 -9.88 0.30
C GLU A 38 -15.80 -8.43 -0.17
N ALA A 39 -15.35 -8.26 -1.42
CA ALA A 39 -15.28 -6.97 -2.08
C ALA A 39 -16.66 -6.29 -2.08
N ALA A 40 -16.68 -4.96 -2.03
CA ALA A 40 -17.94 -4.22 -2.14
C ALA A 40 -18.70 -4.63 -3.43
N PRO A 41 -20.06 -4.68 -3.40
CA PRO A 41 -20.84 -5.20 -4.51
C PRO A 41 -20.52 -4.45 -5.82
N GLY A 42 -20.07 -5.19 -6.83
CA GLY A 42 -19.73 -4.65 -8.16
C GLY A 42 -18.25 -4.32 -8.38
N PHE A 43 -17.38 -4.52 -7.38
CA PHE A 43 -15.93 -4.44 -7.52
C PHE A 43 -15.31 -5.85 -7.45
N THR A 44 -14.39 -6.16 -8.36
CA THR A 44 -13.66 -7.44 -8.37
C THR A 44 -12.19 -7.17 -8.63
N CYS A 45 -11.32 -7.66 -7.76
CA CYS A 45 -9.88 -7.78 -8.01
C CYS A 45 -9.51 -9.26 -8.01
N ASP A 46 -8.52 -9.63 -8.81
CA ASP A 46 -7.95 -10.97 -8.74
C ASP A 46 -7.08 -11.09 -7.47
N ALA A 47 -7.12 -12.27 -6.86
CA ALA A 47 -6.44 -12.53 -5.59
C ALA A 47 -4.91 -12.52 -5.72
N THR A 48 -4.37 -12.75 -6.92
CA THR A 48 -2.91 -12.82 -7.15
C THR A 48 -2.57 -12.25 -8.51
N SER A 49 -1.48 -11.49 -8.60
CA SER A 49 -0.90 -10.94 -9.82
C SER A 49 0.52 -11.48 -9.98
N THR A 50 0.90 -11.87 -11.19
CA THR A 50 2.20 -12.51 -11.48
C THR A 50 2.88 -11.95 -12.72
N GLU A 51 4.15 -12.28 -12.92
CA GLU A 51 4.92 -11.88 -14.09
C GLU A 51 4.30 -12.33 -15.42
N THR A 52 3.63 -13.49 -15.42
CA THR A 52 2.96 -14.07 -16.59
C THR A 52 1.49 -13.69 -16.67
N SER A 53 0.86 -13.36 -15.54
CA SER A 53 -0.56 -13.03 -15.41
C SER A 53 -0.74 -11.80 -14.52
N THR A 54 -0.60 -10.60 -15.09
CA THR A 54 -0.60 -9.37 -14.28
C THR A 54 -1.97 -9.03 -13.69
N ASN A 55 -3.05 -9.66 -14.18
CA ASN A 55 -4.38 -9.57 -13.61
C ASN A 55 -4.82 -8.13 -13.32
N GLY A 56 -4.73 -7.29 -14.35
CA GLY A 56 -5.14 -5.88 -14.31
C GLY A 56 -4.11 -4.92 -13.73
N TRP A 57 -3.01 -5.40 -13.13
CA TRP A 57 -1.94 -4.55 -12.62
C TRP A 57 -0.97 -4.11 -13.73
N GLY A 58 -0.59 -2.83 -13.71
CA GLY A 58 0.40 -2.25 -14.61
C GLY A 58 0.25 -0.74 -14.78
N ILE A 59 0.72 -0.21 -15.92
CA ILE A 59 0.59 1.21 -16.26
C ILE A 59 -0.38 1.39 -17.43
N PRO A 60 -1.65 1.76 -17.18
CA PRO A 60 -2.62 1.96 -18.25
C PRO A 60 -2.52 3.36 -18.90
N PHE A 61 -1.52 4.18 -18.52
CA PHE A 61 -1.45 5.59 -18.88
C PHE A 61 -0.26 5.89 -19.79
N GLU A 62 -0.54 6.40 -20.99
CA GLU A 62 0.48 6.72 -22.01
C GLU A 62 1.49 7.77 -21.54
N ASP A 63 1.07 8.70 -20.68
CA ASP A 63 1.93 9.73 -20.11
C ASP A 63 2.84 9.22 -18.98
N GLU A 64 2.61 7.99 -18.51
CA GLU A 64 3.42 7.33 -17.47
C GLU A 64 4.08 6.03 -17.94
N LYS A 65 4.01 5.69 -19.23
CA LYS A 65 4.40 4.38 -19.77
C LYS A 65 5.82 3.90 -19.42
N ASP A 66 6.73 4.83 -19.13
CA ASP A 66 8.12 4.52 -18.78
C ASP A 66 8.32 4.28 -17.26
N GLN A 67 7.29 4.49 -16.44
CA GLN A 67 7.31 4.35 -14.99
C GLN A 67 6.86 2.92 -14.61
N THR A 68 7.76 1.95 -14.65
CA THR A 68 7.38 0.53 -14.46
C THR A 68 7.71 0.01 -13.06
N ALA A 69 6.95 -0.98 -12.61
CA ALA A 69 7.26 -1.86 -11.50
C ALA A 69 7.57 -3.26 -12.05
N SER A 70 8.24 -4.11 -11.27
CA SER A 70 8.66 -5.44 -11.70
C SER A 70 8.35 -6.50 -10.66
N TYR A 71 8.06 -7.73 -11.09
CA TYR A 71 7.83 -8.84 -10.16
C TYR A 71 9.17 -9.37 -9.64
N SER A 72 9.30 -9.51 -8.33
CA SER A 72 10.50 -9.98 -7.64
C SER A 72 10.26 -11.33 -6.97
N ALA A 73 11.31 -12.14 -6.87
CA ALA A 73 11.33 -13.37 -6.05
C ALA A 73 11.63 -13.08 -4.57
N GLU A 74 11.91 -11.82 -4.24
CA GLU A 74 12.02 -11.37 -2.87
C GLU A 74 10.63 -11.10 -2.30
N ASN A 75 10.44 -11.38 -1.01
CA ASN A 75 9.11 -11.36 -0.40
C ASN A 75 8.90 -10.16 0.50
N VAL A 76 7.64 -9.84 0.81
CA VAL A 76 7.33 -8.87 1.86
C VAL A 76 7.02 -9.58 3.17
N LEU A 77 5.90 -10.31 3.22
CA LEU A 77 5.47 -11.07 4.41
C LEU A 77 5.21 -12.56 4.13
N ASP A 78 5.06 -12.95 2.86
CA ASP A 78 4.88 -14.34 2.44
C ASP A 78 6.14 -14.92 1.76
N GLU A 79 5.98 -15.96 0.94
CA GLU A 79 7.10 -16.67 0.31
C GLU A 79 6.98 -16.83 -1.23
N ASP A 80 6.02 -16.17 -1.87
CA ASP A 80 5.75 -16.36 -3.31
C ASP A 80 6.27 -15.22 -4.22
N GLY A 81 6.70 -14.11 -3.62
CA GLY A 81 7.37 -13.00 -4.28
C GLY A 81 6.84 -11.65 -3.82
N SER A 82 6.99 -10.64 -4.67
CA SER A 82 6.40 -9.32 -4.46
C SER A 82 6.44 -8.48 -5.73
N LEU A 83 5.81 -7.31 -5.67
CA LEU A 83 6.01 -6.24 -6.63
C LEU A 83 7.15 -5.33 -6.15
N LYS A 84 8.23 -5.26 -6.93
CA LYS A 84 9.34 -4.32 -6.70
C LYS A 84 9.09 -3.02 -7.44
N LEU A 85 9.16 -1.92 -6.70
CA LEU A 85 9.26 -0.57 -7.24
C LEU A 85 10.68 -0.06 -7.00
N GLU A 86 11.28 0.57 -8.02
CA GLU A 86 12.66 1.04 -7.96
C GLU A 86 12.84 2.28 -8.83
N VAL A 87 13.65 3.23 -8.34
CA VAL A 87 14.07 4.43 -9.06
C VAL A 87 15.55 4.68 -8.82
N ASP A 88 16.27 5.07 -9.86
CA ASP A 88 17.69 5.43 -9.79
C ASP A 88 17.86 6.94 -9.62
N GLY A 89 17.05 7.73 -10.33
CA GLY A 89 17.13 9.19 -10.38
C GLY A 89 16.09 9.93 -9.52
N VAL A 90 16.41 11.15 -9.09
CA VAL A 90 15.48 12.00 -8.31
C VAL A 90 14.23 12.44 -9.11
N GLU A 91 14.32 12.45 -10.44
CA GLU A 91 13.20 12.77 -11.34
C GLU A 91 12.40 11.53 -11.73
N GLU A 92 12.89 10.34 -11.40
CA GLU A 92 12.26 9.08 -11.77
C GLU A 92 11.12 8.74 -10.81
N ARG A 93 10.23 7.89 -11.34
CA ARG A 93 9.07 7.36 -10.64
C ARG A 93 8.85 5.93 -11.10
N SER A 94 8.47 5.09 -10.15
CA SER A 94 7.97 3.74 -10.39
C SER A 94 6.59 3.64 -9.79
N VAL A 95 5.66 3.03 -10.51
CA VAL A 95 4.26 2.91 -10.12
C VAL A 95 3.65 1.67 -10.73
N SER A 96 2.57 1.18 -10.15
CA SER A 96 1.68 0.20 -10.74
C SER A 96 0.25 0.49 -10.28
N TYR A 97 -0.71 0.40 -11.19
CA TYR A 97 -2.12 0.64 -10.93
C TYR A 97 -2.96 -0.56 -11.30
N HIS A 98 -4.15 -0.61 -10.69
CA HIS A 98 -5.25 -1.46 -11.08
C HIS A 98 -6.51 -0.60 -11.26
N SER A 99 -7.40 -1.00 -12.15
CA SER A 99 -8.67 -0.30 -12.33
C SER A 99 -9.53 -0.42 -11.07
N ALA A 100 -10.12 0.68 -10.63
CA ALA A 100 -11.09 0.71 -9.54
C ALA A 100 -12.54 0.56 -10.05
N GLY A 101 -12.77 0.58 -11.37
CA GLY A 101 -14.11 0.47 -11.95
C GLY A 101 -15.02 1.68 -11.76
N GLY A 102 -14.49 2.83 -11.32
CA GLY A 102 -15.27 4.05 -11.15
C GLY A 102 -16.14 4.07 -9.88
N VAL A 103 -15.69 3.40 -8.81
CA VAL A 103 -16.39 3.44 -7.50
C VAL A 103 -16.40 4.86 -6.95
N LYS A 104 -17.47 5.27 -6.26
CA LYS A 104 -17.50 6.61 -5.68
C LYS A 104 -16.47 6.73 -4.56
N LEU A 105 -15.84 7.89 -4.47
CA LEU A 105 -14.89 8.17 -3.39
C LEU A 105 -15.53 8.03 -2.00
N ALA A 106 -16.79 8.42 -1.84
CA ALA A 106 -17.50 8.28 -0.57
C ALA A 106 -17.77 6.81 -0.17
N ASP A 107 -17.90 5.91 -1.14
CA ASP A 107 -18.25 4.51 -0.88
C ASP A 107 -17.06 3.71 -0.34
N ILE A 108 -15.82 4.18 -0.56
CA ILE A 108 -14.61 3.49 -0.10
C ILE A 108 -14.16 3.90 1.31
N LEU A 109 -14.81 4.91 1.92
CA LEU A 109 -14.46 5.42 3.26
C LEU A 109 -14.70 4.39 4.36
N ASP A 110 -15.69 3.50 4.18
CA ASP A 110 -16.03 2.44 5.14
C ASP A 110 -15.39 1.09 4.78
N THR A 111 -14.44 1.08 3.84
CA THR A 111 -13.80 -0.13 3.34
C THR A 111 -12.30 -0.09 3.55
N GLU A 112 -11.70 -1.25 3.76
CA GLU A 112 -10.27 -1.32 4.02
C GLU A 112 -9.45 -0.92 2.78
N ILE A 113 -8.50 -0.01 3.00
CA ILE A 113 -7.44 0.36 2.07
C ILE A 113 -6.11 0.13 2.77
N GLY A 114 -5.20 -0.60 2.12
CA GLY A 114 -3.94 -0.97 2.74
C GLY A 114 -2.98 -1.67 1.78
N PHE A 115 -1.77 -1.93 2.25
CA PHE A 115 -0.77 -2.73 1.53
C PHE A 115 0.35 -3.17 2.47
N ALA A 116 1.05 -4.24 2.13
CA ALA A 116 2.28 -4.63 2.78
C ALA A 116 3.49 -3.99 2.08
N GLU A 117 4.47 -3.55 2.86
CA GLU A 117 5.71 -2.94 2.37
C GLU A 117 6.93 -3.53 3.06
N ARG A 118 8.00 -3.80 2.31
CA ARG A 118 9.35 -4.03 2.84
C ARG A 118 10.35 -3.05 2.23
N ALA A 119 10.96 -2.22 3.07
CA ALA A 119 11.98 -1.25 2.69
C ALA A 119 12.81 -0.80 3.90
N GLU A 120 14.02 -0.28 3.70
CA GLU A 120 14.84 0.30 4.79
C GLU A 120 14.15 1.45 5.54
N THR A 121 13.18 2.09 4.89
CA THR A 121 12.28 3.11 5.47
C THR A 121 11.02 3.10 4.62
N ALA A 122 9.84 3.31 5.19
CA ALA A 122 8.61 3.42 4.40
C ALA A 122 8.74 4.51 3.32
N LYS A 123 8.62 4.12 2.05
CA LYS A 123 8.75 5.00 0.87
C LYS A 123 7.56 4.93 -0.06
N ALA A 124 6.82 3.82 -0.04
CA ALA A 124 5.66 3.64 -0.88
C ALA A 124 4.51 4.56 -0.48
N SER A 125 3.84 5.11 -1.48
CA SER A 125 2.58 5.83 -1.33
C SER A 125 1.47 5.11 -2.06
N PHE A 126 0.34 4.93 -1.37
CA PHE A 126 -0.92 4.54 -1.99
C PHE A 126 -1.52 5.73 -2.75
N GLN A 127 -2.07 5.46 -3.93
CA GLN A 127 -2.62 6.48 -4.81
C GLN A 127 -4.03 6.15 -5.27
N LEU A 128 -4.87 7.17 -5.36
CA LEU A 128 -6.20 7.11 -5.94
C LEU A 128 -6.28 8.13 -7.08
N ARG A 129 -6.50 7.67 -8.31
CA ARG A 129 -6.76 8.55 -9.45
C ARG A 129 -8.25 8.79 -9.56
N LEU A 130 -8.63 10.05 -9.47
CA LEU A 130 -10.03 10.48 -9.45
C LEU A 130 -10.42 11.19 -10.74
N SER A 131 -11.67 10.98 -11.14
CA SER A 131 -12.39 11.86 -12.07
C SER A 131 -13.62 12.47 -11.38
N GLY A 132 -14.25 13.46 -12.03
CA GLY A 132 -15.45 14.14 -11.50
C GLY A 132 -15.17 15.16 -10.40
N THR A 133 -13.90 15.54 -10.16
CA THR A 133 -13.54 16.53 -9.13
C THR A 133 -13.81 17.97 -9.56
N THR A 134 -14.17 18.84 -8.62
CA THR A 134 -14.41 20.29 -8.83
C THR A 134 -13.34 21.17 -8.17
N GLY A 135 -13.34 22.45 -8.53
CA GLY A 135 -12.47 23.48 -7.91
C GLY A 135 -11.04 23.53 -8.43
N GLY A 136 -10.69 22.62 -9.34
CA GLY A 136 -9.35 22.50 -9.91
C GLY A 136 -9.17 23.06 -11.30
N LYS A 137 -7.94 22.93 -11.81
CA LYS A 137 -7.53 23.40 -13.13
C LYS A 137 -8.29 22.74 -14.28
N PHE A 138 -8.65 21.47 -14.11
CA PHE A 138 -9.31 20.66 -15.13
C PHE A 138 -10.82 20.61 -14.85
N THR A 139 -11.53 21.73 -15.02
CA THR A 139 -12.96 21.82 -14.68
C THR A 139 -13.85 20.93 -15.55
N ASP A 140 -13.41 20.58 -16.76
CA ASP A 140 -14.23 19.86 -17.73
C ASP A 140 -14.13 18.34 -17.59
N THR A 141 -12.97 17.84 -17.14
CA THR A 141 -12.72 16.41 -16.90
C THR A 141 -12.66 16.05 -15.41
N GLY A 142 -12.36 17.02 -14.56
CA GLY A 142 -12.30 16.89 -13.11
C GLY A 142 -11.29 15.85 -12.66
N PHE A 143 -10.00 16.00 -12.97
CA PHE A 143 -8.97 14.99 -12.67
C PHE A 143 -8.02 15.42 -11.54
N THR A 144 -7.72 14.48 -10.63
CA THR A 144 -6.58 14.57 -9.72
C THR A 144 -6.07 13.19 -9.31
N THR A 145 -4.87 13.12 -8.73
CA THR A 145 -4.40 11.94 -7.98
C THR A 145 -4.32 12.32 -6.51
N LEU A 146 -5.03 11.58 -5.67
CA LEU A 146 -4.81 11.62 -4.23
C LEU A 146 -3.65 10.70 -3.88
N VAL A 147 -2.78 11.16 -3.00
CA VAL A 147 -1.59 10.46 -2.57
C VAL A 147 -1.60 10.36 -1.05
N TRP A 148 -1.64 9.13 -0.55
CA TRP A 148 -1.49 8.85 0.86
C TRP A 148 -0.02 9.02 1.26
N VAL A 149 0.19 9.57 2.45
CA VAL A 149 1.53 9.71 3.01
C VAL A 149 1.59 9.01 4.36
N PRO A 150 2.62 8.18 4.61
CA PRO A 150 2.81 7.56 5.91
C PRO A 150 2.93 8.63 7.01
N GLY A 151 2.12 8.49 8.04
CA GLY A 151 2.17 9.32 9.24
C GLY A 151 3.39 9.00 10.11
N VAL A 152 3.60 9.79 11.17
CA VAL A 152 4.70 9.57 12.13
C VAL A 152 4.59 8.24 12.91
N THR A 153 3.42 7.60 12.86
CA THR A 153 3.12 6.32 13.49
C THR A 153 3.12 5.16 12.50
N ALA A 154 3.57 5.37 11.26
CA ALA A 154 3.71 4.28 10.30
C ALA A 154 4.63 3.18 10.86
N PRO A 155 4.33 1.89 10.60
CA PRO A 155 5.12 0.78 11.12
C PRO A 155 6.55 0.80 10.54
N ASP A 156 7.46 0.14 11.24
CA ASP A 156 8.80 -0.15 10.71
C ASP A 156 8.68 -1.19 9.61
N THR A 157 9.10 -0.83 8.40
CA THR A 157 8.99 -1.67 7.19
C THR A 157 10.29 -2.43 6.86
N THR A 158 11.32 -2.36 7.71
CA THR A 158 12.63 -2.98 7.44
C THR A 158 12.52 -4.48 7.15
N ASP A 159 11.74 -5.20 7.96
CA ASP A 159 11.51 -6.65 7.83
C ASP A 159 10.15 -6.99 7.20
N GLY A 160 9.47 -6.00 6.63
CA GLY A 160 8.10 -6.13 6.12
C GLY A 160 7.06 -5.73 7.16
N ALA A 161 6.11 -4.87 6.77
CA ALA A 161 4.97 -4.51 7.61
C ALA A 161 3.74 -4.16 6.78
N VAL A 162 2.56 -4.23 7.41
CA VAL A 162 1.29 -3.87 6.77
C VAL A 162 0.90 -2.45 7.16
N HIS A 163 0.64 -1.61 6.15
CA HIS A 163 -0.09 -0.36 6.30
C HIS A 163 -1.58 -0.65 6.16
N VAL A 164 -2.32 -0.40 7.23
CA VAL A 164 -3.77 -0.67 7.32
C VAL A 164 -4.54 0.62 7.52
N SER A 165 -5.84 0.56 7.19
CA SER A 165 -6.81 1.61 7.43
C SER A 165 -6.40 2.97 6.84
N LEU A 166 -5.88 2.96 5.60
CA LEU A 166 -5.39 4.18 4.95
C LEU A 166 -6.50 5.19 4.65
N GLN A 167 -7.76 4.75 4.60
CA GLN A 167 -8.94 5.62 4.52
C GLN A 167 -9.00 6.64 5.68
N ASP A 168 -8.49 6.27 6.86
CA ASP A 168 -8.40 7.15 8.05
C ASP A 168 -7.12 8.02 8.06
N GLY A 169 -6.27 7.86 7.04
CA GLY A 169 -4.98 8.51 6.93
C GLY A 169 -5.04 9.95 6.39
N GLU A 170 -3.84 10.53 6.23
CA GLU A 170 -3.66 11.83 5.61
C GLU A 170 -3.35 11.70 4.11
N TRP A 171 -4.07 12.48 3.32
CA TRP A 171 -3.97 12.50 1.86
C TRP A 171 -3.68 13.92 1.38
N TRP A 172 -2.97 14.04 0.26
CA TRP A 172 -2.85 15.28 -0.48
C TRP A 172 -3.19 15.05 -1.95
N SER A 173 -3.55 16.13 -2.64
CA SER A 173 -4.00 16.08 -4.04
C SER A 173 -2.93 16.66 -4.97
N THR A 174 -2.63 15.98 -6.07
CA THR A 174 -1.64 16.44 -7.07
C THR A 174 -2.07 17.68 -7.83
N GLN A 175 -3.36 18.03 -7.78
CA GLN A 175 -3.92 19.27 -8.26
C GLN A 175 -4.76 19.92 -7.16
N ASN A 176 -4.88 21.25 -7.17
CA ASN A 176 -5.86 21.91 -6.32
C ASN A 176 -7.26 21.45 -6.72
N ILE A 177 -8.04 21.01 -5.75
CA ILE A 177 -9.46 20.68 -5.85
C ILE A 177 -10.19 21.26 -4.64
N ASP A 178 -11.51 21.31 -4.65
CA ASP A 178 -12.25 21.60 -3.42
C ASP A 178 -11.98 20.50 -2.38
N GLY A 179 -11.78 20.88 -1.12
CA GLY A 179 -11.39 19.95 -0.04
C GLY A 179 -9.87 19.69 0.08
N ALA A 180 -9.08 19.82 -0.99
CA ALA A 180 -7.62 19.63 -0.94
C ALA A 180 -6.88 20.62 -1.86
N LYS A 181 -6.21 21.61 -1.25
CA LYS A 181 -5.50 22.69 -1.96
C LYS A 181 -4.07 22.81 -1.44
N ASP A 182 -3.18 23.27 -2.32
CA ASP A 182 -1.80 23.66 -2.03
C ASP A 182 -0.98 22.55 -1.38
N PHE A 183 -1.23 21.31 -1.81
CA PHE A 183 -0.59 20.10 -1.27
C PHE A 183 -0.80 19.90 0.24
N ALA A 184 -1.82 20.54 0.82
CA ALA A 184 -2.17 20.35 2.22
C ALA A 184 -2.58 18.90 2.47
N ARG A 185 -2.13 18.37 3.61
CA ARG A 185 -2.55 17.07 4.12
C ARG A 185 -3.92 17.23 4.78
N VAL A 186 -4.88 16.42 4.34
CA VAL A 186 -6.26 16.43 4.82
C VAL A 186 -6.77 14.99 4.90
N SER A 187 -7.86 14.76 5.65
CA SER A 187 -8.48 13.44 5.71
C SER A 187 -9.21 13.11 4.40
N LEU A 188 -9.34 11.82 4.10
CA LEU A 188 -10.08 11.35 2.93
C LEU A 188 -11.57 11.74 3.00
N ASP A 189 -12.16 11.67 4.19
CA ASP A 189 -13.54 12.11 4.45
C ASP A 189 -13.80 13.56 4.02
N ALA A 190 -12.90 14.48 4.40
CA ALA A 190 -13.04 15.89 4.08
C ALA A 190 -12.95 16.15 2.57
N ILE A 191 -12.12 15.37 1.86
CA ILE A 191 -12.05 15.41 0.40
C ILE A 191 -13.36 14.88 -0.20
N ALA A 192 -13.85 13.73 0.28
CA ALA A 192 -15.06 13.11 -0.23
C ALA A 192 -16.31 14.00 -0.04
N GLU A 193 -16.44 14.66 1.11
CA GLU A 193 -17.53 15.61 1.38
C GLU A 193 -17.51 16.80 0.40
N ALA A 194 -16.31 17.32 0.10
CA ALA A 194 -16.13 18.40 -0.86
C ALA A 194 -16.29 17.95 -2.33
N GLN A 195 -16.22 16.64 -2.59
CA GLN A 195 -16.20 16.04 -3.93
C GLN A 195 -17.29 14.97 -4.10
N PRO A 196 -18.59 15.32 -3.97
CA PRO A 196 -19.68 14.34 -3.92
C PRO A 196 -19.87 13.52 -5.20
N ASN A 197 -19.31 13.98 -6.32
CA ASN A 197 -19.37 13.30 -7.62
C ASN A 197 -18.06 12.60 -8.00
N ALA A 198 -17.03 12.68 -7.16
CA ALA A 198 -15.75 12.07 -7.49
C ALA A 198 -15.85 10.55 -7.48
N VAL A 199 -15.24 9.95 -8.48
CA VAL A 199 -15.09 8.50 -8.60
C VAL A 199 -13.62 8.16 -8.67
N VAL A 200 -13.26 7.01 -8.09
CA VAL A 200 -11.94 6.42 -8.20
C VAL A 200 -11.91 5.60 -9.49
N ASP A 201 -11.10 6.04 -10.46
CA ASP A 201 -10.92 5.32 -11.72
C ASP A 201 -9.88 4.22 -11.58
N HIS A 202 -8.80 4.52 -10.84
CA HIS A 202 -7.69 3.61 -10.61
C HIS A 202 -7.13 3.80 -9.19
N TYR A 203 -6.60 2.73 -8.63
CA TYR A 203 -5.78 2.76 -7.42
C TYR A 203 -4.42 2.15 -7.71
N GLY A 204 -3.41 2.46 -6.92
CA GLY A 204 -2.07 1.94 -7.16
C GLY A 204 -1.06 2.30 -6.09
N ILE A 205 0.14 1.78 -6.24
CA ILE A 205 1.27 2.03 -5.35
C ILE A 205 2.40 2.66 -6.16
N SER A 206 3.06 3.66 -5.59
CA SER A 206 4.17 4.35 -6.25
C SER A 206 5.30 4.69 -5.29
N ILE A 207 6.50 4.84 -5.85
CA ILE A 207 7.62 5.55 -5.22
C ILE A 207 8.18 6.61 -6.18
N GLY A 208 8.91 7.58 -5.64
CA GLY A 208 9.72 8.49 -6.43
C GLY A 208 9.29 9.95 -6.36
N ARG A 209 9.94 10.76 -7.22
CA ARG A 209 10.13 12.22 -7.11
C ARG A 209 10.79 12.66 -5.80
N GLY A 210 12.04 13.12 -5.92
CA GLY A 210 12.79 13.77 -4.83
C GLY A 210 13.71 12.85 -4.03
N SER A 211 13.84 11.57 -4.39
CA SER A 211 14.82 10.64 -3.81
C SER A 211 15.38 9.73 -4.90
N ALA A 212 16.71 9.67 -5.02
CA ALA A 212 17.43 8.79 -5.93
C ALA A 212 17.72 7.43 -5.27
N ALA A 213 18.04 6.43 -6.09
CA ALA A 213 18.45 5.09 -5.65
C ALA A 213 17.53 4.51 -4.55
N THR A 214 16.23 4.55 -4.80
CA THR A 214 15.21 4.13 -3.84
C THR A 214 14.51 2.90 -4.38
N SER A 215 14.36 1.88 -3.54
CA SER A 215 13.56 0.69 -3.85
C SER A 215 12.71 0.27 -2.66
N THR A 216 11.57 -0.36 -2.96
CA THR A 216 10.67 -0.97 -2.00
C THR A 216 10.03 -2.20 -2.61
N LEU A 217 9.67 -3.16 -1.77
CA LEU A 217 8.85 -4.31 -2.14
C LEU A 217 7.45 -4.11 -1.59
N VAL A 218 6.46 -4.42 -2.40
CA VAL A 218 5.05 -4.21 -2.11
C VAL A 218 4.28 -5.49 -2.36
N ASP A 219 3.33 -5.76 -1.47
CA ASP A 219 2.49 -6.93 -1.56
C ASP A 219 1.12 -6.71 -0.89
N ALA A 220 0.21 -7.67 -1.00
CA ALA A 220 -1.10 -7.70 -0.34
C ALA A 220 -1.86 -6.36 -0.44
N VAL A 221 -1.91 -5.78 -1.64
CA VAL A 221 -2.54 -4.48 -1.86
C VAL A 221 -4.05 -4.62 -1.75
N THR A 222 -4.62 -3.91 -0.79
CA THR A 222 -6.04 -3.95 -0.44
C THR A 222 -6.72 -2.65 -0.85
N PHE A 223 -7.80 -2.78 -1.60
CA PHE A 223 -8.67 -1.67 -1.99
C PHE A 223 -10.12 -2.13 -1.98
N ASN A 224 -10.99 -1.35 -1.35
CA ASN A 224 -12.44 -1.59 -1.37
C ASN A 224 -12.81 -3.01 -0.89
N GLY A 225 -12.09 -3.49 0.14
CA GLY A 225 -12.26 -4.82 0.73
C GLY A 225 -11.66 -5.99 -0.08
N CYS A 226 -11.06 -5.74 -1.24
CA CYS A 226 -10.42 -6.77 -2.06
C CYS A 226 -8.89 -6.66 -1.97
N THR A 227 -8.20 -7.78 -1.77
CA THR A 227 -6.74 -7.85 -1.64
C THR A 227 -6.12 -8.60 -2.82
N THR A 228 -5.13 -7.99 -3.48
CA THR A 228 -4.30 -8.65 -4.49
C THR A 228 -2.90 -8.93 -3.94
N ASN A 229 -2.48 -10.19 -3.98
CA ASN A 229 -1.10 -10.63 -3.75
C ASN A 229 -0.23 -10.44 -4.99
N PHE A 230 1.08 -10.32 -4.83
CA PHE A 230 2.04 -10.29 -5.93
C PHE A 230 3.05 -11.42 -5.81
N ALA A 231 3.00 -12.37 -6.75
CA ALA A 231 3.94 -13.49 -6.78
C ALA A 231 4.89 -13.38 -7.98
N LYS A 232 6.11 -13.90 -7.85
CA LYS A 232 7.05 -13.95 -8.99
C LYS A 232 6.53 -14.86 -10.11
N LYS A 233 5.86 -15.94 -9.73
CA LYS A 233 5.38 -16.97 -10.65
C LYS A 233 3.95 -17.33 -10.30
N ASP A 234 3.22 -17.82 -11.30
CA ASP A 234 1.96 -18.51 -11.06
C ASP A 234 2.18 -19.65 -10.06
N ALA A 235 1.22 -19.82 -9.15
CA ALA A 235 1.20 -20.99 -8.27
C ALA A 235 1.27 -22.25 -9.13
N GLU A 236 2.10 -23.22 -8.71
CA GLU A 236 2.12 -24.51 -9.39
C GLU A 236 0.69 -25.05 -9.40
N THR A 237 0.19 -25.43 -10.57
CA THR A 237 -1.11 -26.10 -10.64
C THR A 237 -0.99 -27.32 -9.76
N GLU A 238 -1.79 -27.38 -8.68
CA GLU A 238 -1.98 -28.57 -7.86
C GLU A 238 -2.36 -29.70 -8.81
N THR A 239 -1.36 -30.43 -9.30
CA THR A 239 -1.56 -31.68 -10.01
C THR A 239 -1.93 -32.63 -8.91
N GLY A 240 -3.21 -32.60 -8.55
CA GLY A 240 -3.80 -33.44 -7.53
C GLY A 240 -3.45 -34.88 -7.86
N THR A 241 -2.38 -35.37 -7.24
CA THR A 241 -2.29 -36.76 -6.82
C THR A 241 -3.27 -36.88 -5.66
N GLY A 242 -4.56 -36.67 -5.98
CA GLY A 242 -5.65 -37.22 -5.22
C GLY A 242 -5.36 -38.70 -5.16
N SER A 243 -4.79 -39.10 -4.03
CA SER A 243 -4.67 -40.48 -3.62
C SER A 243 -6.05 -41.09 -3.79
N LEU A 244 -6.25 -41.79 -4.91
CA LEU A 244 -7.26 -42.84 -5.03
C LEU A 244 -6.78 -43.99 -4.16
N GLY A 245 -6.71 -43.73 -2.85
CA GLY A 245 -6.84 -44.76 -1.86
C GLY A 245 -8.18 -45.42 -2.09
N ASN A 246 -8.11 -46.71 -2.38
CA ASN A 246 -9.15 -47.69 -2.06
C ASN A 246 -10.38 -47.76 -2.98
N LEU A 247 -10.22 -48.33 -4.18
CA LEU A 247 -11.26 -49.15 -4.82
C LEU A 247 -10.69 -50.35 -5.61
N GLY A 248 -9.61 -50.96 -5.11
CA GLY A 248 -9.05 -52.19 -5.66
C GLY A 248 -8.94 -53.28 -4.59
N ASN A 249 -10.07 -53.83 -4.14
CA ASN A 249 -10.23 -55.18 -3.55
C ASN A 249 -11.63 -55.43 -2.94
N ILE A 250 -12.72 -55.14 -3.66
CA ILE A 250 -14.08 -55.52 -3.21
C ILE A 250 -14.88 -56.37 -4.22
N PHE A 251 -14.32 -56.69 -5.39
CA PHE A 251 -14.90 -57.69 -6.29
C PHE A 251 -13.87 -58.77 -6.61
N GLY A 252 -14.20 -60.00 -6.23
CA GLY A 252 -13.26 -61.11 -6.11
C GLY A 252 -13.06 -61.98 -7.34
N SER A 253 -12.19 -62.97 -7.16
CA SER A 253 -12.37 -64.39 -7.49
C SER A 253 -11.32 -65.19 -6.71
#